data_AF-A0A8T2NXK9-F1
#
_entry.id   AF-A0A8T2NXK9-F1
#
_cell.length_a   1.000
_cell.length_b   1.000
_cell.length_c   1.000
_cell.angle_alpha   90.00
_cell.angle_beta   90.00
_cell.angle_gamma   90.00
#
_symmetry.space_group_name_H-M   'P 1'
#
loop_
_entity.id
_entity.type
_entity.pdbx_description
1 polymer ?
#
loop_
_entity_poly.entity_id
_entity_poly.type
_entity_poly.pdbx_seq_one_letter_code
_entity_poly.pdbx_strand_id
1 'polypeptide(L)'
;MSQKSARHHQAQRPHSVPTATSFIATSEQRRENDERVAFRHALARAKASAAAGTRNFQAGDGGKLLKKYCECERQCLEKLMGDSLRPFVPGYYGVVRRDEQDYNVMDDLLADFDSPSIMDCKMGSRTYLEEELVKARERPRLRKDMYEKMVAVEPGAPSAEERAQQAVLKPRYMQWRETLSSTATLGFRIEGIKKNYLQRLEELRAELEKSEFFRTHEVVGSSLLFVHDGSERARVWMIDFGKTVPLPPPLTLDHRTPWVEGNREDGYLWGLDNLINILSAMLPAG
;
A
#
# COMPACT_ATOMS: atom_id res chain seq x y z
N MET A 1 -16.24 50.56 -71.91
CA MET A 1 -15.75 49.31 -71.27
C MET A 1 -15.09 49.66 -69.94
N SER A 2 -15.28 48.78 -68.95
CA SER A 2 -14.55 48.64 -67.69
C SER A 2 -15.21 49.15 -66.41
N GLN A 3 -15.57 48.17 -65.58
CA GLN A 3 -15.99 48.21 -64.19
C GLN A 3 -14.77 48.26 -63.25
N LYS A 4 -15.02 48.71 -62.02
CA LYS A 4 -14.44 48.30 -60.71
C LYS A 4 -12.90 48.21 -60.59
N SER A 5 -12.36 48.79 -59.53
CA SER A 5 -12.13 48.03 -58.29
C SER A 5 -11.22 48.81 -57.33
N ALA A 6 -11.69 48.95 -56.09
CA ALA A 6 -10.89 49.38 -54.95
C ALA A 6 -9.90 48.27 -54.56
N ARG A 7 -8.62 48.63 -54.37
CA ARG A 7 -7.62 47.82 -53.65
C ARG A 7 -6.99 48.72 -52.59
N HIS A 8 -7.46 48.61 -51.34
CA HIS A 8 -6.83 47.81 -50.27
C HIS A 8 -5.34 48.12 -50.08
N HIS A 9 -5.07 49.12 -49.24
CA HIS A 9 -3.82 49.23 -48.51
C HIS A 9 -3.72 48.06 -47.53
N GLN A 10 -2.72 47.21 -47.74
CA GLN A 10 -2.36 46.13 -46.85
C GLN A 10 -1.67 46.75 -45.62
N ALA A 11 -2.46 47.06 -44.59
CA ALA A 11 -1.96 47.40 -43.28
C ALA A 11 -1.22 46.17 -42.71
N GLN A 12 0.01 46.40 -42.25
CA GLN A 12 0.80 45.43 -41.51
C GLN A 12 -0.03 44.91 -40.33
N ARG A 13 -0.25 43.59 -40.27
CA ARG A 13 -0.88 42.97 -39.11
C ARG A 13 0.05 43.18 -37.91
N PRO A 14 -0.43 43.72 -36.78
CA PRO A 14 0.34 43.68 -35.55
C PRO A 14 0.52 42.21 -35.16
N HIS A 15 1.76 41.82 -34.86
CA HIS A 15 2.00 40.57 -34.14
C HIS A 15 1.16 40.62 -32.85
N SER A 16 0.14 39.77 -32.78
CA SER A 16 -0.69 39.61 -31.59
C SER A 16 0.20 39.11 -30.46
N VAL A 17 0.55 40.00 -29.55
CA VAL A 17 1.12 39.64 -28.25
C VAL A 17 0.03 38.84 -27.52
N PRO A 18 0.29 37.62 -27.04
CA PRO A 18 -0.72 36.86 -26.32
C PRO A 18 -1.14 37.63 -25.06
N THR A 19 -2.44 37.89 -24.90
CA THR A 19 -2.99 38.51 -23.70
C THR A 19 -2.81 37.58 -22.50
N ALA A 20 -2.54 38.15 -21.32
CA ALA A 20 -2.25 37.41 -20.08
C ALA A 20 -3.28 36.33 -19.73
N THR A 21 -4.51 36.45 -20.22
CA THR A 21 -5.60 35.48 -20.02
C THR A 21 -5.40 34.16 -20.78
N SER A 22 -4.68 34.13 -21.91
CA SER A 22 -4.37 32.87 -22.64
C SER A 22 -3.18 32.11 -22.04
N PHE A 23 -2.32 32.78 -21.27
CA PHE A 23 -1.24 32.17 -20.50
C PHE A 23 -1.74 31.54 -19.19
N ILE A 24 -2.80 32.09 -18.58
CA ILE A 24 -3.35 31.59 -17.32
C ILE A 24 -4.14 30.28 -17.55
N ALA A 25 -5.00 30.22 -18.57
CA ALA A 25 -5.77 29.01 -18.90
C ALA A 25 -4.89 27.81 -19.30
N THR A 26 -3.75 28.07 -19.96
CA THR A 26 -2.76 27.02 -20.29
C THR A 26 -1.87 26.66 -19.10
N SER A 27 -1.72 27.53 -18.10
CA SER A 27 -0.97 27.26 -16.87
C SER A 27 -1.78 26.49 -15.83
N GLU A 28 -3.09 26.72 -15.69
CA GLU A 28 -3.96 25.93 -14.80
C GLU A 28 -4.19 24.52 -15.36
N GLN A 29 -4.41 24.36 -16.66
CA GLN A 29 -4.51 23.04 -17.29
C GLN A 29 -3.15 22.30 -17.36
N ARG A 30 -2.01 23.00 -17.45
CA ARG A 30 -0.69 22.36 -17.27
C ARG A 30 -0.45 21.98 -15.82
N ARG A 31 -0.89 22.79 -14.85
CA ARG A 31 -0.72 22.52 -13.41
C ARG A 31 -1.62 21.38 -12.93
N GLU A 32 -2.85 21.26 -13.43
CA GLU A 32 -3.71 20.08 -13.22
C GLU A 32 -3.14 18.82 -13.89
N ASN A 33 -2.54 18.93 -15.07
CA ASN A 33 -1.94 17.78 -15.76
C ASN A 33 -0.60 17.39 -15.13
N ASP A 34 0.18 18.35 -14.64
CA ASP A 34 1.43 18.14 -13.88
C ASP A 34 1.13 17.59 -12.48
N GLU A 35 0.02 17.95 -11.83
CA GLU A 35 -0.45 17.35 -10.58
C GLU A 35 -0.98 15.92 -10.79
N ARG A 36 -1.69 15.65 -11.90
CA ARG A 36 -2.12 14.28 -12.29
C ARG A 36 -0.93 13.38 -12.65
N VAL A 37 0.11 13.91 -13.29
CA VAL A 37 1.37 13.21 -13.56
C VAL A 37 2.19 13.04 -12.29
N ALA A 38 2.26 14.05 -11.41
CA ALA A 38 2.91 13.97 -10.12
C ALA A 38 2.24 12.97 -9.17
N PHE A 39 0.91 12.80 -9.26
CA PHE A 39 0.14 11.84 -8.46
C PHE A 39 0.27 10.41 -8.97
N ARG A 40 0.26 10.19 -10.30
CA ARG A 40 0.67 8.91 -10.91
C ARG A 40 2.15 8.57 -10.60
N HIS A 41 3.02 9.58 -10.54
CA HIS A 41 4.42 9.42 -10.13
C HIS A 41 4.59 9.17 -8.61
N ALA A 42 3.70 9.67 -7.75
CA ALA A 42 3.71 9.43 -6.32
C ALA A 42 3.24 8.00 -5.98
N LEU A 43 2.22 7.51 -6.69
CA LEU A 43 1.76 6.11 -6.64
C LEU A 43 2.81 5.13 -7.17
N ALA A 44 3.49 5.51 -8.26
CA ALA A 44 4.64 4.78 -8.79
C ALA A 44 5.86 4.85 -7.85
N ARG A 45 6.02 5.92 -7.06
CA ARG A 45 7.06 6.05 -6.02
C ARG A 45 6.76 5.20 -4.78
N ALA A 46 5.51 5.01 -4.40
CA ALA A 46 5.16 3.98 -3.40
C ALA A 46 5.40 2.56 -3.95
N LYS A 47 5.27 2.36 -5.27
CA LYS A 47 5.72 1.14 -5.97
C LYS A 47 7.24 1.05 -6.22
N ALA A 48 8.05 2.06 -5.86
CA ALA A 48 9.50 2.09 -6.11
C ALA A 48 10.29 2.84 -5.01
N SER A 49 10.72 2.10 -3.99
CA SER A 49 11.91 2.45 -3.20
C SER A 49 13.11 2.65 -4.14
N ALA A 50 13.36 3.89 -4.58
CA ALA A 50 14.47 4.26 -5.44
C ALA A 50 15.60 4.89 -4.62
N ALA A 51 16.40 4.02 -4.00
CA ALA A 51 17.83 4.21 -3.92
C ALA A 51 18.49 2.84 -4.18
N ALA A 52 19.09 2.70 -5.36
CA ALA A 52 19.94 1.61 -5.86
C ALA A 52 19.39 0.14 -5.77
N GLY A 53 18.98 -0.42 -6.93
CA GLY A 53 19.24 -1.85 -7.24
C GLY A 53 18.09 -2.86 -7.36
N THR A 54 16.86 -2.62 -6.89
CA THR A 54 15.83 -3.70 -6.87
C THR A 54 14.41 -3.17 -7.10
N ARG A 55 13.87 -3.27 -8.33
CA ARG A 55 12.44 -2.98 -8.59
C ARG A 55 11.63 -4.26 -8.34
N ASN A 56 10.80 -4.26 -7.31
CA ASN A 56 9.95 -5.41 -6.97
C ASN A 56 8.67 -5.51 -7.83
N PHE A 57 8.34 -4.49 -8.63
CA PHE A 57 7.13 -4.46 -9.43
C PHE A 57 7.40 -4.04 -10.88
N GLN A 58 6.62 -4.59 -11.81
CA GLN A 58 6.57 -4.17 -13.21
C GLN A 58 5.12 -4.11 -13.71
N ALA A 59 4.89 -3.31 -14.75
CA ALA A 59 3.59 -3.29 -15.43
C ALA A 59 3.35 -4.62 -16.18
N GLY A 60 2.15 -5.16 -16.00
CA GLY A 60 1.62 -6.24 -16.83
C GLY A 60 0.62 -5.71 -17.86
N ASP A 61 0.17 -6.59 -18.75
CA ASP A 61 -0.81 -6.26 -19.78
C ASP A 61 -2.24 -6.47 -19.26
N GLY A 62 -3.23 -5.76 -19.79
CA GLY A 62 -4.65 -6.01 -19.51
C GLY A 62 -5.08 -5.78 -18.04
N GLY A 63 -4.58 -4.72 -17.41
CA GLY A 63 -4.91 -4.40 -16.01
C GLY A 63 -4.23 -5.33 -15.01
N LYS A 64 -3.04 -5.84 -15.34
CA LYS A 64 -2.25 -6.72 -14.49
C LYS A 64 -0.99 -6.04 -13.99
N LEU A 65 -0.49 -6.54 -12.87
CA LEU A 65 0.74 -6.16 -12.22
C LEU A 65 1.65 -7.38 -12.10
N LEU A 66 2.94 -7.18 -12.30
CA LEU A 66 3.96 -8.18 -12.05
C LEU A 66 4.68 -7.85 -10.75
N LYS A 67 4.66 -8.77 -9.79
CA LYS A 67 5.40 -8.66 -8.54
C LYS A 67 6.53 -9.68 -8.55
N LYS A 68 7.74 -9.28 -8.15
CA LYS A 68 8.90 -10.16 -8.11
C LYS A 68 8.56 -11.44 -7.35
N TYR A 69 8.92 -12.59 -7.93
CA TYR A 69 8.57 -13.89 -7.39
C TYR A 69 8.98 -14.07 -5.93
N CYS A 70 8.04 -14.58 -5.15
CA CYS A 70 8.26 -15.07 -3.80
C CYS A 70 7.45 -16.35 -3.64
N GLU A 71 8.12 -17.45 -3.32
CA GLU A 71 7.48 -18.77 -3.15
C GLU A 71 6.34 -18.73 -2.13
N CYS A 72 6.59 -18.10 -0.98
CA CYS A 72 5.61 -17.98 0.10
C CYS A 72 4.36 -17.22 -0.34
N GLU A 73 4.54 -16.09 -1.04
CA GLU A 73 3.42 -15.32 -1.56
C GLU A 73 2.65 -16.06 -2.66
N ARG A 74 3.37 -16.75 -3.56
CA ARG A 74 2.79 -17.59 -4.61
C ARG A 74 1.84 -18.63 -4.01
N GLN A 75 2.32 -19.40 -3.02
CA GLN A 75 1.54 -20.44 -2.35
C GLN A 75 0.30 -19.86 -1.65
N CYS A 76 0.43 -18.69 -1.02
CA CYS A 76 -0.71 -18.04 -0.38
C CYS A 76 -1.76 -17.62 -1.41
N LEU A 77 -1.34 -16.94 -2.49
CA LEU A 77 -2.25 -16.47 -3.52
C LEU A 77 -2.99 -17.61 -4.21
N GLU A 78 -2.31 -18.74 -4.49
CA GLU A 78 -2.97 -19.93 -5.07
C GLU A 78 -4.06 -20.49 -4.17
N LYS A 79 -3.81 -20.61 -2.87
CA LYS A 79 -4.83 -21.06 -1.90
C LYS A 79 -5.98 -20.06 -1.81
N LEU A 80 -5.66 -18.77 -1.73
CA LEU A 80 -6.65 -17.69 -1.65
C LEU A 80 -7.59 -17.64 -2.85
N MET A 81 -7.17 -18.11 -4.03
CA MET A 81 -8.06 -18.19 -5.20
C MET A 81 -9.18 -19.24 -5.07
N GLY A 82 -9.06 -20.17 -4.12
CA GLY A 82 -10.10 -21.14 -3.75
C GLY A 82 -10.79 -20.86 -2.41
N ASP A 83 -10.40 -19.81 -1.71
CA ASP A 83 -10.90 -19.46 -0.36
C ASP A 83 -12.00 -18.38 -0.41
N SER A 84 -12.78 -18.25 0.67
CA SER A 84 -13.80 -17.21 0.80
C SER A 84 -13.22 -15.78 0.73
N LEU A 85 -11.93 -15.62 1.05
CA LEU A 85 -11.20 -14.36 0.94
C LEU A 85 -10.86 -13.93 -0.49
N ARG A 86 -11.11 -14.76 -1.50
CA ARG A 86 -10.81 -14.42 -2.91
C ARG A 86 -11.26 -13.01 -3.33
N PRO A 87 -12.48 -12.52 -3.00
CA PRO A 87 -12.91 -11.18 -3.39
C PRO A 87 -12.14 -10.04 -2.70
N PHE A 88 -11.34 -10.33 -1.67
CA PHE A 88 -10.62 -9.38 -0.84
C PHE A 88 -9.11 -9.38 -1.08
N VAL A 89 -8.63 -10.10 -2.08
CA VAL A 89 -7.21 -10.12 -2.48
C VAL A 89 -7.08 -9.83 -3.98
N PRO A 90 -5.90 -9.45 -4.49
CA PRO A 90 -5.68 -9.39 -5.94
C PRO A 90 -5.95 -10.75 -6.58
N GLY A 91 -6.67 -10.77 -7.71
CA GLY A 91 -6.74 -11.96 -8.55
C GLY A 91 -5.34 -12.39 -8.96
N TYR A 92 -5.06 -13.69 -8.88
CA TYR A 92 -3.76 -14.27 -9.16
C TYR A 92 -3.81 -15.16 -10.40
N TYR A 93 -2.81 -15.01 -11.27
CA TYR A 93 -2.80 -15.58 -12.63
C TYR A 93 -1.57 -16.44 -12.93
N GLY A 94 -0.83 -16.83 -11.89
CA GLY A 94 0.37 -17.66 -12.04
C GLY A 94 1.65 -16.85 -12.12
N VAL A 95 2.68 -17.48 -12.69
CA VAL A 95 4.05 -16.96 -12.73
C VAL A 95 4.48 -16.76 -14.18
N VAL A 96 5.17 -15.65 -14.45
CA VAL A 96 5.80 -15.37 -15.75
C VAL A 96 7.28 -15.08 -15.56
N ARG A 97 8.10 -15.47 -16.54
CA ARG A 97 9.53 -15.14 -16.59
C ARG A 97 9.76 -13.95 -17.51
N ARG A 98 10.49 -12.92 -17.04
CA ARG A 98 10.97 -11.77 -17.82
C ARG A 98 12.41 -11.45 -17.44
N ASP A 99 13.28 -11.31 -18.44
CA ASP A 99 14.71 -10.99 -18.23
C ASP A 99 15.38 -11.89 -17.17
N GLU A 100 15.18 -13.20 -17.29
CA GLU A 100 15.69 -14.24 -16.35
C GLU A 100 15.15 -14.14 -14.90
N GLN A 101 14.20 -13.24 -14.63
CA GLN A 101 13.56 -13.09 -13.33
C GLN A 101 12.10 -13.56 -13.41
N ASP A 102 11.70 -14.38 -12.43
CA ASP A 102 10.31 -14.81 -12.28
C ASP A 102 9.48 -13.74 -11.55
N TYR A 103 8.21 -13.60 -11.95
CA TYR A 103 7.23 -12.67 -11.40
C TYR A 103 5.88 -13.35 -11.20
N ASN A 104 5.25 -13.10 -10.06
CA ASN A 104 3.84 -13.37 -9.81
C ASN A 104 2.98 -12.38 -10.62
N VAL A 105 2.02 -12.90 -11.38
CA VAL A 105 1.07 -12.11 -12.17
C VAL A 105 -0.21 -11.95 -11.36
N MET A 106 -0.63 -10.71 -11.12
CA MET A 106 -1.82 -10.39 -10.31
C MET A 106 -2.59 -9.20 -10.86
N ASP A 107 -3.81 -8.97 -10.38
CA ASP A 107 -4.58 -7.76 -10.70
C ASP A 107 -3.83 -6.49 -10.31
N ASP A 108 -3.85 -5.49 -11.20
CA ASP A 108 -3.56 -4.12 -10.79
C ASP A 108 -4.82 -3.54 -10.14
N LEU A 109 -4.84 -3.53 -8.81
CA LEU A 109 -5.97 -3.06 -8.00
C LEU A 109 -6.39 -1.60 -8.27
N LEU A 110 -5.57 -0.87 -9.02
CA LEU A 110 -5.77 0.54 -9.36
C LEU A 110 -6.33 0.75 -10.76
N ALA A 111 -6.41 -0.31 -11.59
CA ALA A 111 -6.74 -0.22 -13.01
C ALA A 111 -8.09 0.47 -13.27
N ASP A 112 -9.05 0.28 -12.36
CA ASP A 112 -10.41 0.79 -12.52
C ASP A 112 -10.65 2.14 -11.84
N PHE A 113 -9.66 2.75 -11.18
CA PHE A 113 -9.83 4.01 -10.45
C PHE A 113 -9.33 5.21 -11.27
N ASP A 114 -10.07 6.31 -11.22
CA ASP A 114 -9.60 7.58 -11.80
C ASP A 114 -8.91 8.43 -10.74
N SER A 115 -7.59 8.62 -10.88
CA SER A 115 -6.79 9.41 -9.93
C SER A 115 -6.95 8.91 -8.47
N PRO A 116 -6.60 7.63 -8.19
CA PRO A 116 -6.82 6.99 -6.90
C PRO A 116 -5.97 7.53 -5.76
N SER A 117 -6.61 7.85 -4.64
CA SER A 117 -5.96 8.01 -3.33
C SER A 117 -5.74 6.64 -2.70
N ILE A 118 -4.55 6.43 -2.13
CA ILE A 118 -4.12 5.15 -1.57
C ILE A 118 -3.63 5.32 -0.13
N MET A 119 -3.99 4.37 0.72
CA MET A 119 -3.41 4.18 2.04
C MET A 119 -3.07 2.70 2.24
N ASP A 120 -1.85 2.41 2.70
CA ASP A 120 -1.40 1.08 3.07
C ASP A 120 -1.37 0.98 4.61
N CYS A 121 -2.12 0.03 5.16
CA CYS A 121 -2.15 -0.23 6.59
C CYS A 121 -1.54 -1.62 6.86
N LYS A 122 -0.32 -1.64 7.40
CA LYS A 122 0.32 -2.88 7.88
C LYS A 122 -0.55 -3.50 8.98
N MET A 123 -0.86 -4.78 8.86
CA MET A 123 -1.73 -5.48 9.80
C MET A 123 -0.97 -6.36 10.78
N GLY A 124 -1.62 -6.61 11.92
CA GLY A 124 -1.10 -7.43 13.02
C GLY A 124 -0.42 -6.62 14.13
N SER A 125 -0.31 -7.23 15.31
CA SER A 125 0.42 -6.69 16.47
C SER A 125 1.93 -6.87 16.36
N ARG A 126 2.40 -7.59 15.34
CA ARG A 126 3.81 -7.82 15.05
C ARG A 126 4.08 -7.88 13.55
N THR A 127 5.29 -7.51 13.16
CA THR A 127 5.70 -7.39 11.75
C THR A 127 6.85 -8.33 11.34
N TYR A 128 7.18 -9.28 12.21
CA TYR A 128 8.22 -10.30 12.04
C TYR A 128 7.70 -11.68 12.41
N LEU A 129 8.24 -12.71 11.75
CA LEU A 129 7.92 -14.10 12.05
C LEU A 129 8.61 -14.56 13.34
N GLU A 130 8.01 -15.51 14.05
CA GLU A 130 8.63 -16.06 15.27
C GLU A 130 9.98 -16.73 14.96
N GLU A 131 10.11 -17.41 13.82
CA GLU A 131 11.39 -18.01 13.42
C GLU A 131 12.46 -16.93 13.09
N GLU A 132 12.05 -15.71 12.71
CA GLU A 132 12.99 -14.58 12.55
C GLU A 132 13.56 -14.13 13.91
N LEU A 133 12.79 -14.24 15.01
CA LEU A 133 13.29 -13.96 16.36
C LEU A 133 14.31 -15.01 16.82
N VAL A 134 13.98 -16.30 16.65
CA VAL A 134 14.87 -17.41 17.03
C VAL A 134 16.20 -17.31 16.27
N LYS A 135 16.15 -17.11 14.94
CA LYS A 135 17.35 -16.94 14.11
C LYS A 135 18.16 -15.70 14.50
N ALA A 136 17.51 -14.60 14.92
CA ALA A 136 18.21 -13.41 15.37
C ALA A 136 18.95 -13.63 16.71
N ARG A 137 18.44 -14.49 17.60
CA ARG A 137 19.14 -14.90 18.83
C ARG A 137 20.32 -15.82 18.52
N GLU A 138 20.16 -16.76 17.60
CA GLU A 138 21.24 -17.69 17.20
C GLU A 138 22.33 -17.02 16.36
N ARG A 139 21.95 -16.09 15.46
CA ARG A 139 22.85 -15.41 14.50
C ARG A 139 22.45 -13.93 14.34
N PRO A 140 22.79 -13.08 15.32
CA PRO A 140 22.46 -11.66 15.27
C PRO A 140 23.11 -10.97 14.06
N ARG A 141 22.29 -10.40 13.17
CA ARG A 141 22.75 -9.54 12.07
C ARG A 141 22.37 -8.10 12.33
N LEU A 142 23.38 -7.29 12.64
CA LEU A 142 23.26 -5.86 12.89
C LEU A 142 22.97 -5.08 11.60
N ARG A 143 22.09 -4.07 11.70
CA ARG A 143 21.59 -3.27 10.57
C ARG A 143 21.84 -1.79 10.84
N LYS A 144 22.86 -1.23 10.16
CA LYS A 144 23.22 0.19 10.23
C LYS A 144 22.11 1.09 9.68
N ASP A 145 21.50 0.67 8.57
CA ASP A 145 20.40 1.40 7.91
C ASP A 145 19.16 1.56 8.81
N MET A 146 18.89 0.59 9.69
CA MET A 146 17.79 0.65 10.65
C MET A 146 18.13 1.55 11.85
N TYR A 147 19.38 1.56 12.30
CA TYR A 147 19.85 2.46 13.36
C TYR A 147 19.74 3.92 12.93
N GLU A 148 20.21 4.24 11.72
CA GLU A 148 20.14 5.59 11.16
C GLU A 148 18.70 6.11 11.10
N LYS A 149 17.75 5.28 10.65
CA LYS A 149 16.32 5.60 10.64
C LYS A 149 15.76 5.80 12.05
N MET A 150 16.18 4.97 13.01
CA MET A 150 15.74 5.08 14.40
C MET A 150 16.18 6.40 15.03
N VAL A 151 17.47 6.73 14.92
CA VAL A 151 18.06 7.97 15.43
C VAL A 151 17.44 9.21 14.76
N ALA A 152 17.12 9.13 13.46
CA ALA A 152 16.52 10.24 12.73
C ALA A 152 15.11 10.62 13.24
N VAL A 153 14.37 9.66 13.80
CA VAL A 153 13.02 9.92 14.36
C VAL A 153 13.09 10.22 15.85
N GLU A 154 13.87 9.43 16.61
CA GLU A 154 14.03 9.58 18.05
C GLU A 154 15.49 9.30 18.45
N PRO A 155 16.34 10.34 18.56
CA PRO A 155 17.77 10.18 18.85
C PRO A 155 18.09 9.41 20.15
N GLY A 156 17.15 9.40 21.10
CA GLY A 156 17.27 8.70 22.38
C GLY A 156 16.86 7.22 22.36
N ALA A 157 16.20 6.75 21.30
CA ALA A 157 15.63 5.41 21.24
C ALA A 157 16.64 4.24 21.27
N PRO A 158 17.85 4.34 20.69
CA PRO A 158 18.84 3.26 20.77
C PRO A 158 19.48 3.12 22.17
N SER A 159 19.89 1.91 22.57
CA SER A 159 20.66 1.66 23.79
C SER A 159 22.10 2.21 23.70
N ALA A 160 22.84 2.24 24.81
CA ALA A 160 24.25 2.64 24.80
C ALA A 160 25.12 1.73 23.91
N GLU A 161 24.83 0.43 23.92
CA GLU A 161 25.52 -0.58 23.09
C GLU A 161 25.17 -0.40 21.60
N GLU A 162 23.90 -0.15 21.27
CA GLU A 162 23.45 0.11 19.90
C GLU A 162 24.07 1.41 19.34
N ARG A 163 24.23 2.44 20.18
CA ARG A 163 24.95 3.67 19.83
C ARG A 163 26.43 3.42 19.56
N ALA A 164 27.09 2.62 20.40
CA ALA A 164 28.49 2.27 20.21
C ALA A 164 28.72 1.48 18.91
N GLN A 165 27.77 0.60 18.54
CA GLN A 165 27.84 -0.22 17.33
C GLN A 165 27.30 0.49 16.07
N GLN A 166 26.58 1.61 16.25
CA GLN A 166 25.84 2.32 15.20
C GLN A 166 24.95 1.39 14.36
N ALA A 167 24.33 0.41 15.01
CA ALA A 167 23.51 -0.59 14.36
C ALA A 167 22.50 -1.19 15.35
N VAL A 168 21.35 -1.63 14.84
CA VAL A 168 20.32 -2.32 15.62
C VAL A 168 19.98 -3.66 14.98
N LEU A 169 19.41 -4.58 15.74
CA LEU A 169 18.81 -5.78 15.17
C LEU A 169 17.49 -5.45 14.48
N LYS A 170 17.17 -6.17 13.40
CA LYS A 170 15.92 -5.98 12.66
C LYS A 170 14.68 -6.11 13.56
N PRO A 171 14.49 -7.17 14.37
CA PRO A 171 13.32 -7.27 15.25
C PRO A 171 13.20 -6.09 16.23
N ARG A 172 14.33 -5.66 16.81
CA ARG A 172 14.41 -4.53 17.73
C ARG A 172 14.00 -3.19 17.09
N TYR A 173 14.36 -2.96 15.83
CA TYR A 173 13.90 -1.80 15.06
C TYR A 173 12.38 -1.85 14.79
N MET A 174 11.87 -3.03 14.42
CA MET A 174 10.45 -3.20 14.12
C MET A 174 9.58 -2.92 15.35
N GLN A 175 9.97 -3.46 16.51
CA GLN A 175 9.27 -3.23 17.79
C GLN A 175 9.20 -1.75 18.18
N TRP A 176 10.28 -0.99 18.01
CA TRP A 176 10.25 0.44 18.30
C TRP A 176 9.42 1.23 17.28
N ARG A 177 9.43 0.84 16.01
CA ARG A 177 8.58 1.52 15.02
C ARG A 177 7.09 1.35 15.35
N GLU A 178 6.71 0.22 15.93
CA GLU A 178 5.33 -0.05 16.37
C GLU A 178 4.89 0.91 17.50
N THR A 179 5.80 1.47 18.31
CA THR A 179 5.45 2.40 19.40
C THR A 179 5.15 3.84 18.93
N LEU A 180 5.38 4.17 17.66
CA LEU A 180 5.31 5.55 17.15
C LEU A 180 4.04 5.89 16.35
N SER A 181 3.04 4.99 16.29
CA SER A 181 1.89 5.15 15.40
C SER A 181 0.62 5.65 16.12
N SER A 182 0.22 6.89 15.83
CA SER A 182 -1.13 7.31 15.34
C SER A 182 -1.47 8.77 15.68
N THR A 183 -1.87 9.58 14.68
CA THR A 183 -2.60 10.86 14.89
C THR A 183 -3.40 11.22 13.64
N ALA A 184 -4.66 11.65 13.81
CA ALA A 184 -5.62 11.95 12.74
C ALA A 184 -6.11 13.41 12.81
N THR A 185 -6.33 14.07 11.66
CA THR A 185 -7.42 15.05 11.47
C THR A 185 -7.59 15.48 10.00
N LEU A 186 -8.84 15.64 9.57
CA LEU A 186 -9.44 16.81 8.87
C LEU A 186 -10.61 16.37 7.96
N GLY A 187 -11.82 16.88 8.26
CA GLY A 187 -13.07 16.45 7.64
C GLY A 187 -13.65 17.46 6.65
N PHE A 188 -13.76 17.06 5.39
CA PHE A 188 -14.84 17.41 4.44
C PHE A 188 -14.71 16.53 3.18
N ARG A 189 -15.84 16.12 2.56
CA ARG A 189 -15.97 15.13 1.45
C ARG A 189 -15.54 13.67 1.71
N ILE A 190 -15.27 13.29 2.96
CA ILE A 190 -14.76 11.95 3.32
C ILE A 190 -15.87 11.00 3.82
N GLU A 191 -17.09 11.46 4.09
CA GLU A 191 -18.11 10.60 4.74
C GLU A 191 -18.58 9.42 3.88
N GLY A 192 -18.86 9.62 2.59
CA GLY A 192 -19.24 8.54 1.68
C GLY A 192 -18.14 7.48 1.55
N ILE A 193 -16.90 7.93 1.39
CA ILE A 193 -15.71 7.08 1.31
C ILE A 193 -15.48 6.32 2.63
N LYS A 194 -15.62 6.98 3.78
CA LYS A 194 -15.50 6.34 5.11
C LYS A 194 -16.55 5.25 5.30
N LYS A 195 -17.81 5.51 4.94
CA LYS A 195 -18.89 4.51 5.01
C LYS A 195 -18.59 3.30 4.13
N ASN A 196 -18.14 3.53 2.90
CA ASN A 196 -17.76 2.46 1.98
C ASN A 196 -16.57 1.64 2.50
N TYR A 197 -15.57 2.29 3.12
CA TYR A 197 -14.48 1.57 3.78
C TYR A 197 -14.95 0.77 4.98
N LEU A 198 -15.75 1.36 5.86
CA LEU A 198 -16.27 0.69 7.03
C LEU A 198 -17.05 -0.57 6.65
N GLN A 199 -18.02 -0.44 5.73
CA GLN A 199 -18.79 -1.58 5.22
C GLN A 199 -17.84 -2.66 4.66
N ARG A 200 -16.86 -2.25 3.84
CA ARG A 200 -15.93 -3.19 3.24
C ARG A 200 -15.06 -3.93 4.28
N LEU A 201 -14.66 -3.26 5.37
CA LEU A 201 -13.91 -3.88 6.45
C LEU A 201 -14.77 -4.83 7.29
N GLU A 202 -16.04 -4.51 7.51
CA GLU A 202 -16.98 -5.40 8.20
C GLU A 202 -17.24 -6.67 7.40
N GLU A 203 -17.44 -6.55 6.08
CA GLU A 203 -17.53 -7.69 5.16
C GLU A 203 -16.25 -8.53 5.19
N LEU A 204 -15.07 -7.88 5.14
CA LEU A 204 -13.79 -8.58 5.22
C LEU A 204 -13.65 -9.34 6.54
N ARG A 205 -13.97 -8.71 7.68
CA ARG A 205 -13.92 -9.36 8.99
C ARG A 205 -14.79 -10.61 9.02
N ALA A 206 -16.03 -10.52 8.52
CA ALA A 206 -16.96 -11.64 8.50
C ALA A 206 -16.46 -12.81 7.64
N GLU A 207 -15.73 -12.55 6.56
CA GLU A 207 -15.14 -13.60 5.72
C GLU A 207 -13.83 -14.15 6.29
N LEU A 208 -13.01 -13.33 6.95
CA LEU A 208 -11.82 -13.78 7.68
C LEU A 208 -12.18 -14.79 8.78
N GLU A 209 -13.26 -14.55 9.52
CA GLU A 209 -13.72 -15.42 10.61
C GLU A 209 -14.18 -16.82 10.13
N LYS A 210 -14.48 -16.97 8.84
CA LYS A 210 -14.91 -18.23 8.23
C LYS A 210 -13.82 -18.90 7.40
N SER A 211 -12.77 -18.16 7.04
CA SER A 211 -11.75 -18.60 6.09
C SER A 211 -10.90 -19.73 6.67
N GLU A 212 -10.82 -20.85 5.94
CA GLU A 212 -9.94 -21.96 6.29
C GLU A 212 -8.48 -21.53 6.12
N PHE A 213 -8.17 -20.80 5.04
CA PHE A 213 -6.85 -20.23 4.82
C PHE A 213 -6.43 -19.40 6.02
N PHE A 214 -7.27 -18.46 6.44
CA PHE A 214 -6.90 -17.51 7.49
C PHE A 214 -6.62 -18.22 8.82
N ARG A 215 -7.56 -19.06 9.32
CA ARG A 215 -7.38 -19.73 10.62
C ARG A 215 -6.18 -20.68 10.68
N THR A 216 -5.66 -21.12 9.54
CA THR A 216 -4.56 -22.09 9.42
C THR A 216 -3.24 -21.45 9.00
N HIS A 217 -3.15 -20.12 8.91
CA HIS A 217 -1.91 -19.42 8.57
C HIS A 217 -1.58 -18.37 9.62
N GLU A 218 -0.30 -18.20 9.91
CA GLU A 218 0.23 -17.03 10.60
C GLU A 218 0.37 -15.90 9.57
N VAL A 219 -0.43 -14.84 9.69
CA VAL A 219 -0.56 -13.78 8.68
C VAL A 219 0.25 -12.55 9.11
N VAL A 220 1.55 -12.60 8.84
CA VAL A 220 2.48 -11.54 9.26
C VAL A 220 2.98 -10.73 8.07
N GLY A 221 3.13 -9.42 8.27
CA GLY A 221 3.78 -8.53 7.30
C GLY A 221 2.92 -8.17 6.09
N SER A 222 1.69 -8.66 6.02
CA SER A 222 0.66 -8.24 5.09
C SER A 222 0.11 -6.85 5.44
N SER A 223 -0.66 -6.30 4.50
CA SER A 223 -1.29 -4.99 4.64
C SER A 223 -2.73 -5.02 4.13
N LEU A 224 -3.54 -4.09 4.60
CA LEU A 224 -4.78 -3.65 3.94
C LEU A 224 -4.47 -2.45 3.05
N LEU A 225 -4.71 -2.60 1.75
CA LEU A 225 -4.59 -1.52 0.77
C LEU A 225 -5.96 -0.86 0.57
N PHE A 226 -6.10 0.35 1.08
CA PHE A 226 -7.25 1.22 0.89
C PHE A 226 -7.05 2.01 -0.39
N VAL A 227 -8.04 1.94 -1.29
CA VAL A 227 -8.04 2.72 -2.53
C VAL A 227 -9.39 3.39 -2.68
N HIS A 228 -9.38 4.69 -2.97
CA HIS A 228 -10.60 5.41 -3.33
C HIS A 228 -10.32 6.47 -4.38
N ASP A 229 -11.35 6.97 -5.05
CA ASP A 229 -11.21 8.07 -6.00
C ASP A 229 -12.30 9.15 -5.82
N GLY A 230 -12.26 10.18 -6.68
CA GLY A 230 -13.22 11.28 -6.67
C GLY A 230 -14.64 10.89 -7.05
N SER A 231 -14.87 9.66 -7.53
CA SER A 231 -16.20 9.11 -7.84
C SER A 231 -16.86 8.40 -6.63
N GLU A 232 -16.28 8.55 -5.43
CA GLU A 232 -16.69 7.89 -4.18
C GLU A 232 -16.56 6.36 -4.18
N ARG A 233 -15.97 5.78 -5.22
CA ARG A 233 -15.56 4.38 -5.22
C ARG A 233 -14.49 4.20 -4.15
N ALA A 234 -14.69 3.27 -3.24
CA ALA A 234 -13.72 2.91 -2.21
C ALA A 234 -13.68 1.38 -2.05
N ARG A 235 -12.47 0.81 -1.98
CA ARG A 235 -12.25 -0.63 -1.83
C ARG A 235 -11.03 -0.89 -0.96
N VAL A 236 -11.03 -2.05 -0.31
CA VAL A 236 -9.93 -2.55 0.52
C VAL A 236 -9.58 -3.96 0.10
N TRP A 237 -8.28 -4.24 -0.01
CA TRP A 237 -7.74 -5.58 -0.27
C TRP A 237 -6.62 -5.92 0.70
N MET A 238 -6.49 -7.21 1.02
CA MET A 238 -5.31 -7.76 1.65
C MET A 238 -4.21 -7.97 0.61
N ILE A 239 -3.00 -7.52 0.92
CA ILE A 239 -1.82 -7.64 0.05
C ILE A 239 -0.59 -8.08 0.85
N ASP A 240 0.49 -8.41 0.14
CA ASP A 240 1.82 -8.72 0.69
C ASP A 240 1.89 -9.98 1.58
N PHE A 241 1.61 -11.14 0.98
CA PHE A 241 1.64 -12.45 1.68
C PHE A 241 3.03 -13.09 1.75
N GLY A 242 4.10 -12.33 1.48
CA GLY A 242 5.46 -12.87 1.40
C GLY A 242 6.06 -13.41 2.72
N LYS A 243 5.35 -13.21 3.83
CA LYS A 243 5.66 -13.79 5.15
C LYS A 243 4.45 -14.48 5.78
N THR A 244 3.41 -14.75 5.02
CA THR A 244 2.25 -15.50 5.53
C THR A 244 2.55 -16.98 5.43
N VAL A 245 2.58 -17.68 6.57
CA VAL A 245 3.08 -19.07 6.63
C VAL A 245 2.01 -20.01 7.20
N PRO A 246 1.85 -21.23 6.66
CA PRO A 246 0.89 -22.19 7.19
C PRO A 246 1.32 -22.70 8.57
N LEU A 247 0.35 -22.97 9.42
CA LEU A 247 0.53 -23.62 10.71
C LEU A 247 0.66 -25.14 10.53
N PRO A 248 1.43 -25.83 11.40
CA PRO A 248 1.39 -27.28 11.48
C PRO A 248 -0.01 -27.77 11.90
N PRO A 249 -0.67 -28.67 11.16
CA PRO A 249 -1.93 -29.26 11.61
C PRO A 249 -1.77 -29.98 12.95
N PRO A 250 -2.78 -29.95 13.86
CA PRO A 250 -4.10 -29.34 13.71
C PRO A 250 -4.20 -27.91 14.27
N LEU A 251 -3.09 -27.17 14.38
CA LEU A 251 -3.07 -25.84 15.00
C LEU A 251 -3.86 -24.81 14.21
N THR A 252 -4.53 -23.91 14.92
CA THR A 252 -5.27 -22.78 14.35
C THR A 252 -5.10 -21.54 15.22
N LEU A 253 -5.19 -20.35 14.63
CA LEU A 253 -5.16 -19.06 15.34
C LEU A 253 -6.56 -18.43 15.38
N ASP A 254 -6.81 -17.64 16.42
CA ASP A 254 -8.00 -16.80 16.51
C ASP A 254 -7.72 -15.36 16.01
N HIS A 255 -6.45 -15.01 15.82
CA HIS A 255 -5.95 -13.72 15.32
C HIS A 255 -6.31 -12.52 16.21
N ARG A 256 -6.73 -12.77 17.45
CA ARG A 256 -7.14 -11.75 18.43
C ARG A 256 -6.40 -11.87 19.74
N THR A 257 -6.09 -13.10 20.16
CA THR A 257 -5.33 -13.41 21.36
C THR A 257 -3.97 -12.71 21.27
N PRO A 258 -3.53 -12.02 22.34
CA PRO A 258 -2.23 -11.37 22.36
C PRO A 258 -1.11 -12.35 22.01
N TRP A 259 -0.19 -11.91 21.15
CA TRP A 259 0.98 -12.70 20.83
C TRP A 259 1.85 -12.90 22.08
N VAL A 260 2.22 -14.15 22.31
CA VAL A 260 3.30 -14.54 23.21
C VAL A 260 4.18 -15.55 22.49
N GLU A 261 5.50 -15.48 22.71
CA GLU A 261 6.44 -16.40 22.07
C GLU A 261 6.00 -17.87 22.27
N GLY A 262 5.85 -18.61 21.18
CA GLY A 262 5.37 -19.99 21.14
C GLY A 262 3.91 -20.14 20.68
N ASN A 263 3.07 -19.11 20.81
CA ASN A 263 1.66 -19.19 20.41
C ASN A 263 1.41 -18.82 18.93
N ARG A 264 2.37 -18.16 18.28
CA ARG A 264 2.31 -17.70 16.87
C ARG A 264 1.17 -16.76 16.52
N GLU A 265 0.40 -16.26 17.49
CA GLU A 265 -0.67 -15.29 17.24
C GLU A 265 -0.12 -14.04 16.53
N ASP A 266 -0.87 -13.50 15.59
CA ASP A 266 -0.46 -12.33 14.81
C ASP A 266 -1.24 -11.06 15.16
N GLY A 267 -2.35 -11.18 15.90
CA GLY A 267 -3.20 -10.06 16.28
C GLY A 267 -3.87 -9.37 15.08
N TYR A 268 -4.03 -10.05 13.95
CA TYR A 268 -4.57 -9.45 12.73
C TYR A 268 -6.02 -8.99 12.91
N LEU A 269 -6.89 -9.84 13.46
CA LEU A 269 -8.29 -9.48 13.73
C LEU A 269 -8.40 -8.46 14.87
N TRP A 270 -7.53 -8.50 15.88
CA TRP A 270 -7.45 -7.44 16.88
C TRP A 270 -7.14 -6.07 16.24
N GLY A 271 -6.19 -6.03 15.31
CA GLY A 271 -5.87 -4.82 14.54
C GLY A 271 -7.05 -4.36 13.66
N LEU A 272 -7.74 -5.29 13.00
CA LEU A 272 -8.91 -5.00 12.17
C LEU A 272 -10.08 -4.47 13.00
N ASP A 273 -10.37 -5.07 14.15
CA ASP A 273 -11.42 -4.63 15.07
C ASP A 273 -11.18 -3.19 15.54
N ASN A 274 -9.93 -2.85 15.88
CA ASN A 274 -9.55 -1.49 16.24
C ASN A 274 -9.71 -0.52 15.05
N LEU A 275 -9.33 -0.92 13.84
CA LEU A 275 -9.46 -0.08 12.65
C LEU A 275 -10.93 0.21 12.32
N ILE A 276 -11.80 -0.80 12.42
CA ILE A 276 -13.25 -0.68 12.29
C ILE A 276 -13.77 0.31 13.34
N ASN A 277 -13.41 0.14 14.62
CA ASN A 277 -13.85 1.03 15.69
C ASN A 277 -13.43 2.49 15.47
N ILE A 278 -12.19 2.72 15.01
CA ILE A 278 -11.69 4.06 14.69
C ILE A 278 -12.50 4.69 13.55
N LEU A 279 -12.72 3.95 12.46
CA LEU A 279 -13.49 4.45 11.32
C LEU A 279 -14.95 4.72 11.68
N SER A 280 -15.56 3.84 12.49
CA SER A 280 -16.92 4.05 13.02
C SER A 280 -17.01 5.31 13.87
N ALA A 281 -16.04 5.56 14.75
CA ALA A 281 -16.00 6.77 15.58
C ALA A 281 -15.76 8.07 14.78
N MET A 282 -15.24 7.96 13.56
CA MET A 282 -15.06 9.09 12.64
C MET A 282 -16.31 9.43 11.81
N LEU A 283 -17.38 8.65 11.93
CA LEU A 283 -18.69 8.93 11.34
C LEU A 283 -19.56 9.64 12.39
N PRO A 284 -20.37 10.65 11.99
CA PRO A 284 -21.30 11.28 12.91
C PRO A 284 -22.28 10.24 13.47
N ALA A 285 -22.59 10.34 14.76
CA ALA A 285 -23.71 9.63 15.35
C ALA A 285 -24.99 10.05 14.60
N GLY A 286 -25.72 9.07 14.08
CA GLY A 286 -26.97 9.28 13.35
C GLY A 286 -28.06 9.93 14.20
#